data_AF-A0A814IAY7-F1
#
_entry.id   AF-A0A814IAY7-F1
#
_cell.length_a   1.000
_cell.length_b   1.000
_cell.length_c   1.000
_cell.angle_alpha   90.00
_cell.angle_beta   90.00
_cell.angle_gamma   90.00
#
_symmetry.space_group_name_H-M   'P 1'
#
loop_
_entity.id
_entity.type
_entity.pdbx_description
1 polymer ?
#
loop_
_entity_poly.entity_id
_entity_poly.type
_entity_poly.pdbx_seq_one_letter_code
_entity_poly.pdbx_strand_id
1 'polypeptide(L)'
;MLELAEFVPDDKSVKELIAIAQTYNIAILADLFENDNTDQIFKTHICVDKNSVVAKYRKLHPFINPNVTPEYIRATNILGADIIFMSHVTMCTPSTRPKAGFVDRMDEDQLKYGCSMIIDLFGHIIAECRKLDNEVIIATIVPEKLTKAGGYRYKKARRPNLYRDTVGQSHNLEQKVFWLSPEEN
;
A
#
# COMPACT_ATOMS: atom_id res chain seq x y z
N MET A 1 12.34 -16.28 -6.05
CA MET A 1 11.47 -15.41 -5.24
C MET A 1 11.25 -15.96 -3.84
N LEU A 2 11.14 -17.28 -3.66
CA LEU A 2 11.07 -17.90 -2.32
C LEU A 2 12.23 -17.50 -1.40
N GLU A 3 13.45 -17.36 -1.93
CA GLU A 3 14.62 -16.89 -1.17
C GLU A 3 14.51 -15.44 -0.66
N LEU A 4 13.62 -14.62 -1.24
CA LEU A 4 13.36 -13.24 -0.82
C LEU A 4 12.12 -13.14 0.08
N ALA A 5 11.30 -14.20 0.14
CA ALA A 5 10.04 -14.21 0.84
C ALA A 5 10.25 -14.73 2.27
N GLU A 6 9.59 -14.09 3.22
CA GLU A 6 9.73 -14.37 4.65
C GLU A 6 8.46 -14.99 5.23
N PHE A 7 8.60 -15.75 6.31
CA PHE A 7 7.44 -16.28 7.05
C PHE A 7 6.88 -15.21 8.00
N VAL A 8 5.68 -14.71 7.73
CA VAL A 8 5.00 -13.79 8.64
C VAL A 8 4.16 -14.59 9.65
N PRO A 9 4.33 -14.40 10.98
CA PRO A 9 4.92 -13.22 11.64
C PRO A 9 6.36 -13.39 12.18
N ASP A 10 7.01 -14.54 12.02
CA ASP A 10 8.15 -14.92 12.87
C ASP A 10 9.53 -14.94 12.18
N ASP A 11 9.72 -14.16 11.12
CA ASP A 11 11.00 -14.06 10.41
C ASP A 11 11.84 -12.82 10.77
N LYS A 12 13.04 -12.74 10.17
CA LYS A 12 14.09 -11.77 10.48
C LYS A 12 13.62 -10.32 10.35
N SER A 13 13.01 -9.93 9.22
CA SER A 13 12.63 -8.52 9.05
C SER A 13 11.51 -8.12 10.00
N VAL A 14 10.56 -9.01 10.27
CA VAL A 14 9.48 -8.74 11.24
C VAL A 14 10.04 -8.54 12.66
N LYS A 15 10.98 -9.38 13.09
CA LYS A 15 11.65 -9.26 14.40
C LYS A 15 12.42 -7.94 14.53
N GLU A 16 13.13 -7.54 13.48
CA GLU A 16 13.85 -6.27 13.46
C GLU A 16 12.87 -5.07 13.53
N LEU A 17 11.77 -5.11 12.78
CA LEU A 17 10.74 -4.07 12.85
C LEU A 17 10.14 -3.98 14.26
N ILE A 18 9.89 -5.11 14.93
CA ILE A 18 9.42 -5.12 16.33
C ILE A 18 10.47 -4.51 17.26
N ALA A 19 11.76 -4.82 17.08
CA ALA A 19 12.84 -4.24 17.90
C ALA A 19 12.95 -2.71 17.73
N ILE A 20 12.77 -2.20 16.51
CA ILE A 20 12.70 -0.76 16.23
C ILE A 20 11.45 -0.15 16.87
N ALA A 21 10.29 -0.79 16.73
CA ALA A 21 9.03 -0.37 17.34
C ALA A 21 9.13 -0.31 18.88
N GLN A 22 9.84 -1.26 19.50
CA GLN A 22 10.16 -1.27 20.93
C GLN A 22 11.04 -0.09 21.33
N THR A 23 12.13 0.12 20.59
CA THR A 23 13.13 1.17 20.89
C THR A 23 12.51 2.56 20.85
N TYR A 24 11.68 2.84 19.85
CA TYR A 24 11.11 4.18 19.63
C TYR A 24 9.67 4.32 20.11
N ASN A 25 9.04 3.25 20.59
CA ASN A 25 7.64 3.21 21.02
C ASN A 25 6.68 3.76 19.94
N ILE A 26 6.83 3.26 18.71
CA ILE A 26 6.02 3.60 17.55
C ILE A 26 5.39 2.35 16.92
N ALA A 27 4.27 2.52 16.22
CA ALA A 27 3.80 1.50 15.30
C ALA A 27 4.54 1.64 13.95
N ILE A 28 4.87 0.52 13.33
CA ILE A 28 5.56 0.49 12.04
C ILE A 28 4.76 -0.33 11.04
N LEU A 29 4.56 0.21 9.85
CA LEU A 29 3.95 -0.48 8.73
C LEU A 29 4.98 -0.75 7.64
N ALA A 30 4.98 -1.96 7.09
CA ALA A 30 5.96 -2.38 6.10
C ALA A 30 5.34 -3.35 5.08
N ASP A 31 5.83 -3.28 3.84
CA ASP A 31 5.55 -4.29 2.81
C ASP A 31 6.65 -5.35 2.82
N LEU A 32 6.24 -6.62 2.73
CA LEU A 32 7.11 -7.78 2.62
C LEU A 32 6.59 -8.70 1.51
N PHE A 33 7.48 -9.55 0.98
CA PHE A 33 7.04 -10.78 0.33
C PHE A 33 6.87 -11.84 1.41
N GLU A 34 5.65 -12.35 1.56
CA GLU A 34 5.34 -13.42 2.49
C GLU A 34 5.39 -14.75 1.76
N ASN A 35 6.15 -15.71 2.27
CA ASN A 35 5.99 -17.10 1.90
C ASN A 35 5.01 -17.74 2.90
N ASP A 36 4.01 -18.46 2.39
CA ASP A 36 3.23 -19.35 3.24
C ASP A 36 3.87 -20.73 3.34
N ASN A 37 3.34 -21.60 4.20
CA ASN A 37 3.86 -22.95 4.38
C ASN A 37 3.58 -23.89 3.18
N THR A 38 3.10 -23.35 2.06
CA THR A 38 2.78 -24.07 0.82
C THR A 38 3.56 -23.53 -0.39
N ASP A 39 4.63 -22.75 -0.15
CA ASP A 39 5.45 -22.10 -1.17
C ASP A 39 4.67 -21.10 -2.05
N GLN A 40 3.52 -20.62 -1.59
CA GLN A 40 2.82 -19.51 -2.24
C GLN A 40 3.31 -18.18 -1.70
N ILE A 41 3.60 -17.27 -2.62
CA ILE A 41 4.13 -15.95 -2.28
C ILE A 41 3.02 -14.92 -2.34
N PHE A 42 2.93 -14.08 -1.31
CA PHE A 42 2.00 -12.97 -1.24
C PHE A 42 2.76 -11.66 -1.10
N LYS A 43 2.20 -10.59 -1.65
CA LYS A 43 2.65 -9.24 -1.30
C LYS A 43 1.88 -8.79 -0.07
N THR A 44 2.56 -8.71 1.06
CA THR A 44 1.93 -8.55 2.38
C THR A 44 2.31 -7.22 3.01
N HIS A 45 1.32 -6.45 3.42
CA HIS A 45 1.47 -5.28 4.26
C HIS A 45 1.21 -5.66 5.70
N ILE A 46 2.19 -5.45 6.58
CA ILE A 46 2.07 -5.70 8.02
C ILE A 46 2.06 -4.39 8.80
N CYS A 47 1.44 -4.42 9.96
CA CYS A 47 1.63 -3.42 11.02
C CYS A 47 2.17 -4.14 12.25
N VAL A 48 3.26 -3.64 12.82
CA VAL A 48 3.83 -4.11 14.08
C VAL A 48 3.75 -3.03 15.14
N ASP A 49 3.57 -3.45 16.38
CA ASP A 49 3.83 -2.63 17.56
C ASP A 49 5.09 -3.14 18.29
N LYS A 50 5.30 -2.64 19.51
CA LYS A 50 6.43 -3.05 20.35
C LYS A 50 6.36 -4.51 20.84
N ASN A 51 5.28 -5.24 20.59
CA ASN A 51 5.08 -6.60 21.10
C ASN A 51 5.00 -7.61 19.96
N SER A 52 4.25 -7.32 18.90
CA SER A 52 3.96 -8.28 17.84
C SER A 52 3.51 -7.61 16.54
N VAL A 53 3.27 -8.44 15.52
CA VAL A 53 2.40 -8.07 14.39
C VAL A 53 0.98 -7.86 14.94
N VAL A 54 0.39 -6.71 14.65
CA VAL A 54 -0.98 -6.34 15.07
C VAL A 54 -1.98 -6.33 13.91
N ALA A 55 -1.49 -6.24 12.66
CA ALA A 55 -2.30 -6.40 11.47
C ALA A 55 -1.48 -6.98 10.31
N LYS A 56 -2.15 -7.74 9.45
CA LYS A 56 -1.62 -8.31 8.22
C LYS A 56 -2.66 -8.17 7.11
N TYR A 57 -2.23 -7.79 5.91
CA TYR A 57 -3.07 -7.70 4.72
C TYR A 57 -2.27 -8.14 3.49
N ARG A 58 -2.75 -9.12 2.73
CA ARG A 58 -2.13 -9.47 1.44
C ARG A 58 -2.84 -8.72 0.31
N LYS A 59 -2.07 -8.33 -0.69
CA LYS A 59 -2.54 -7.52 -1.82
C LYS A 59 -3.62 -8.27 -2.61
N LEU A 60 -4.78 -7.65 -2.77
CA LEU A 60 -5.91 -8.22 -3.52
C LEU A 60 -5.64 -8.30 -5.04
N HIS A 61 -4.84 -7.37 -5.56
CA HIS A 61 -4.57 -7.26 -6.99
C HIS A 61 -3.05 -7.29 -7.26
N PRO A 62 -2.41 -8.47 -7.21
CA PRO A 62 -1.05 -8.68 -7.68
C PRO A 62 -1.08 -8.98 -9.19
N PHE A 63 -1.12 -7.92 -10.00
CA PHE A 63 -1.29 -8.08 -11.44
C PHE A 63 0.03 -8.33 -12.18
N ILE A 64 1.15 -7.78 -11.73
CA ILE A 64 2.37 -7.74 -12.57
C ILE A 64 3.19 -9.04 -12.54
N ASN A 65 3.20 -9.75 -11.41
CA ASN A 65 4.10 -10.89 -11.22
C ASN A 65 3.31 -12.19 -11.05
N PRO A 66 3.48 -13.19 -11.94
CA PRO A 66 2.71 -14.43 -11.90
C PRO A 66 3.00 -15.28 -10.66
N ASN A 67 4.12 -15.04 -9.97
CA ASN A 67 4.48 -15.76 -8.75
C ASN A 67 3.82 -15.19 -7.49
N VAL A 68 3.08 -14.08 -7.58
CA VAL A 68 2.46 -13.44 -6.41
C VAL A 68 0.96 -13.72 -6.41
N THR A 69 0.50 -14.49 -5.43
CA THR A 69 -0.88 -14.93 -5.28
C THR A 69 -1.78 -13.80 -4.76
N PRO A 70 -2.96 -13.58 -5.35
CA PRO A 70 -3.97 -12.67 -4.81
C PRO A 70 -4.59 -13.24 -3.52
N GLU A 71 -4.90 -12.37 -2.57
CA GLU A 71 -5.78 -12.73 -1.47
C GLU A 71 -7.20 -12.20 -1.70
N TYR A 72 -8.20 -12.98 -1.30
CA TYR A 72 -9.61 -12.60 -1.40
C TYR A 72 -10.13 -12.08 -0.04
N ILE A 73 -9.59 -10.96 0.45
CA ILE A 73 -10.09 -10.31 1.68
C ILE A 73 -10.91 -9.05 1.38
N ARG A 74 -11.94 -8.82 2.20
CA ARG A 74 -12.96 -7.77 2.08
C ARG A 74 -12.40 -6.37 2.32
N ALA A 75 -12.95 -5.40 1.58
CA ALA A 75 -12.59 -3.98 1.58
C ALA A 75 -12.55 -3.34 2.98
N THR A 76 -11.36 -2.93 3.40
CA THR A 76 -11.05 -2.33 4.72
C THR A 76 -11.73 -0.97 4.97
N ASN A 77 -12.01 -0.16 3.94
CA ASN A 77 -12.62 1.17 4.14
C ASN A 77 -14.10 1.14 4.54
N ILE A 78 -14.86 0.10 4.16
CA ILE A 78 -16.27 -0.01 4.57
C ILE A 78 -16.37 -0.22 6.10
N LEU A 79 -15.30 -0.72 6.72
CA LEU A 79 -15.23 -1.05 8.14
C LEU A 79 -14.80 0.12 9.03
N GLY A 80 -14.48 1.29 8.46
CA GLY A 80 -14.27 2.53 9.23
C GLY A 80 -12.83 2.89 9.58
N ALA A 81 -11.89 2.69 8.65
CA ALA A 81 -10.53 3.21 8.79
C ALA A 81 -10.49 4.75 8.89
N ASP A 82 -9.71 5.27 9.84
CA ASP A 82 -9.45 6.71 10.00
C ASP A 82 -8.22 7.18 9.19
N ILE A 83 -7.29 6.26 8.94
CA ILE A 83 -6.07 6.47 8.15
C ILE A 83 -5.97 5.32 7.16
N ILE A 84 -5.58 5.63 5.92
CA ILE A 84 -5.35 4.63 4.88
C ILE A 84 -3.91 4.75 4.41
N PHE A 85 -3.19 3.64 4.46
CA PHE A 85 -1.85 3.52 3.88
C PHE A 85 -1.95 2.84 2.52
N MET A 86 -1.30 3.43 1.52
CA MET A 86 -1.26 2.94 0.14
C MET A 86 0.19 2.84 -0.29
N SER A 87 0.95 1.95 0.34
CA SER A 87 2.33 1.68 -0.07
C SER A 87 2.35 1.19 -1.52
N HIS A 88 3.26 1.74 -2.30
CA HIS A 88 3.25 1.56 -3.74
C HIS A 88 4.66 1.63 -4.32
N VAL A 89 4.87 0.85 -5.37
CA VAL A 89 5.99 0.99 -6.30
C VAL A 89 5.35 1.05 -7.67
N THR A 90 5.53 2.17 -8.37
CA THR A 90 5.08 2.31 -9.76
C THR A 90 6.15 3.01 -10.57
N MET A 91 6.31 2.49 -11.77
CA MET A 91 7.22 3.04 -12.76
C MET A 91 6.61 4.27 -13.41
N CYS A 92 7.46 5.17 -13.87
CA CYS A 92 7.06 6.27 -14.71
C CYS A 92 7.92 6.33 -15.97
N THR A 93 7.43 7.06 -16.97
CA THR A 93 8.28 7.53 -18.06
C THR A 93 8.98 8.83 -17.65
N PRO A 94 10.11 9.18 -18.29
CA PRO A 94 10.77 10.45 -18.05
C PRO A 94 9.78 11.61 -18.19
N SER A 95 9.61 12.38 -17.11
CA SER A 95 8.55 13.38 -17.01
C SER A 95 8.84 14.47 -15.98
N THR A 96 8.17 15.62 -16.12
CA THR A 96 8.26 16.70 -15.14
C THR A 96 7.39 16.40 -13.94
N ARG A 97 7.99 16.44 -12.74
CA ARG A 97 7.29 16.34 -11.46
C ARG A 97 6.93 17.74 -10.96
N PRO A 98 5.63 18.07 -10.79
CA PRO A 98 5.22 19.37 -10.29
C PRO A 98 5.96 19.72 -8.99
N LYS A 99 6.67 20.85 -8.97
CA LYS A 99 7.44 21.34 -7.80
C LYS A 99 8.59 20.42 -7.33
N ALA A 100 8.95 19.38 -8.09
CA ALA A 100 9.99 18.40 -7.73
C ALA A 100 11.00 18.10 -8.87
N GLY A 101 10.95 18.86 -9.96
CA GLY A 101 11.91 18.77 -11.07
C GLY A 101 11.62 17.64 -12.07
N PHE A 102 12.52 17.44 -13.03
CA PHE A 102 12.40 16.35 -14.02
C PHE A 102 12.89 15.03 -13.41
N VAL A 103 12.24 13.92 -13.74
CA VAL A 103 12.68 12.58 -13.34
C VAL A 103 13.17 11.81 -14.56
N ASP A 104 14.44 11.41 -14.53
CA ASP A 104 15.14 10.62 -15.55
C ASP A 104 16.12 9.60 -14.96
N ARG A 105 16.41 9.69 -13.66
CA ARG A 105 17.33 8.80 -12.95
C ARG A 105 16.74 7.41 -12.74
N MET A 106 17.33 6.42 -13.39
CA MET A 106 16.98 5.01 -13.18
C MET A 106 17.37 4.52 -11.77
N ASP A 107 16.48 3.72 -11.20
CA ASP A 107 16.75 2.85 -10.07
C ASP A 107 16.89 1.43 -10.64
N GLU A 108 18.13 0.98 -10.77
CA GLU A 108 18.54 -0.13 -11.64
C GLU A 108 18.16 0.13 -13.11
N ASP A 109 17.17 -0.58 -13.63
CA ASP A 109 16.64 -0.45 -15.00
C ASP A 109 15.30 0.31 -15.04
N GLN A 110 14.79 0.78 -13.90
CA GLN A 110 13.43 1.28 -13.78
C GLN A 110 13.37 2.68 -13.19
N LEU A 111 12.59 3.55 -13.84
CA LEU A 111 12.36 4.90 -13.36
C LEU A 111 11.18 4.92 -12.39
N LYS A 112 11.41 5.33 -11.14
CA LYS A 112 10.39 5.44 -10.10
C LYS A 112 10.11 6.90 -9.79
N TYR A 113 8.83 7.26 -9.70
CA TYR A 113 8.42 8.66 -9.59
C TYR A 113 8.69 9.28 -8.20
N GLY A 114 8.69 8.46 -7.15
CA GLY A 114 8.75 8.92 -5.76
C GLY A 114 7.47 9.65 -5.36
N CYS A 115 7.63 10.88 -4.83
CA CYS A 115 6.52 11.77 -4.45
C CYS A 115 5.55 11.17 -3.43
N SER A 116 6.06 10.37 -2.49
CA SER A 116 5.31 9.93 -1.31
C SER A 116 4.66 11.12 -0.63
N MET A 117 3.37 11.05 -0.37
CA MET A 117 2.58 12.18 0.11
C MET A 117 1.61 11.79 1.21
N ILE A 118 1.32 12.75 2.09
CA ILE A 118 0.25 12.65 3.07
C ILE A 118 -0.84 13.64 2.64
N ILE A 119 -2.05 13.11 2.42
CA ILE A 119 -3.22 13.87 2.00
C ILE A 119 -4.21 13.93 3.16
N ASP A 120 -4.72 15.13 3.46
CA ASP A 120 -5.74 15.30 4.51
C ASP A 120 -7.16 15.01 4.00
N LEU A 121 -8.12 15.02 4.93
CA LEU A 121 -9.53 14.72 4.65
C LEU A 121 -10.24 15.76 3.76
N PHE A 122 -9.59 16.88 3.47
CA PHE A 122 -10.07 17.91 2.56
C PHE A 122 -9.42 17.82 1.17
N GLY A 123 -8.52 16.85 0.96
CA GLY A 123 -7.82 16.63 -0.30
C GLY A 123 -6.53 17.45 -0.44
N HIS A 124 -6.05 18.09 0.62
CA HIS A 124 -4.80 18.84 0.57
C HIS A 124 -3.59 17.93 0.81
N ILE A 125 -2.53 18.13 0.04
CA ILE A 125 -1.21 17.55 0.34
C ILE A 125 -0.63 18.33 1.51
N ILE A 126 -0.48 17.69 2.67
CA ILE A 126 0.04 18.31 3.90
C ILE A 126 1.51 18.01 4.15
N ALA A 127 2.06 16.98 3.49
CA ALA A 127 3.49 16.69 3.43
C ALA A 127 3.80 15.85 2.18
N GLU A 128 4.97 16.03 1.58
CA GLU A 128 5.35 15.39 0.31
C GLU A 128 6.86 15.29 0.18
N CYS A 129 7.38 14.10 -0.19
CA CYS A 129 8.77 13.94 -0.58
C CYS A 129 8.99 14.54 -1.97
N ARG A 130 9.99 15.41 -2.11
CA ARG A 130 10.33 16.09 -3.38
C ARG A 130 11.74 15.79 -3.86
N LYS A 131 12.59 15.28 -2.97
CA LYS A 131 13.93 14.83 -3.36
C LYS A 131 13.81 13.61 -4.27
N LEU A 132 14.78 13.50 -5.17
CA LEU A 132 14.96 12.30 -5.98
C LEU A 132 15.66 11.19 -5.17
N ASP A 133 16.43 11.58 -4.16
CA ASP A 133 17.06 10.68 -3.19
C ASP A 133 16.15 10.45 -1.97
N ASN A 134 16.62 9.64 -1.02
CA ASN A 134 15.95 9.30 0.22
C ASN A 134 15.49 10.54 0.99
N GLU A 135 14.23 10.52 1.41
CA GLU A 135 13.61 11.60 2.17
C GLU A 135 12.53 11.05 3.10
N VAL A 136 12.43 11.65 4.28
CA VAL A 136 11.38 11.37 5.27
C VAL A 136 10.51 12.60 5.43
N ILE A 137 9.19 12.41 5.43
CA ILE A 137 8.22 13.45 5.70
C ILE A 137 7.36 13.09 6.90
N ILE A 138 6.91 14.10 7.61
CA ILE A 138 6.09 13.96 8.82
C ILE A 138 4.94 14.96 8.72
N ALA A 139 3.74 14.54 9.12
CA ALA A 139 2.60 15.42 9.27
C ALA A 139 1.84 15.11 10.55
N THR A 140 1.25 16.14 11.16
CA THR A 140 0.32 15.98 12.28
C THR A 140 -1.11 15.90 11.75
N ILE A 141 -1.83 14.87 12.18
CA ILE A 141 -3.25 14.68 11.90
C ILE A 141 -4.05 14.84 13.19
N VAL A 142 -5.29 15.31 13.07
CA VAL A 142 -6.16 15.62 14.22
C VAL A 142 -7.51 14.92 14.05
N PRO A 143 -7.96 14.09 15.01
CA PRO A 143 -9.18 13.27 14.88
C PRO A 143 -10.45 14.08 14.62
N GLU A 144 -10.53 15.32 15.11
CA GLU A 144 -11.72 16.17 14.94
C GLU A 144 -12.02 16.47 13.48
N LYS A 145 -11.03 16.37 12.58
CA LYS A 145 -11.24 16.54 11.14
C LYS A 145 -12.10 15.41 10.54
N LEU A 146 -12.14 14.21 11.15
CA LEU A 146 -12.94 13.07 10.65
C LEU A 146 -14.43 13.38 10.53
N THR A 147 -14.96 14.18 11.46
CA THR A 147 -16.39 14.57 11.46
C THR A 147 -16.64 15.89 10.74
N LYS A 148 -15.63 16.76 10.64
CA LYS A 148 -15.72 18.07 9.97
C LYS A 148 -15.54 17.99 8.46
N ALA A 149 -14.81 16.99 7.97
CA ALA A 149 -14.57 16.84 6.54
C ALA A 149 -15.85 16.49 5.77
N GLY A 150 -15.94 16.97 4.52
CA GLY A 150 -17.11 16.70 3.65
C GLY A 150 -17.37 15.21 3.41
N GLY A 151 -16.33 14.37 3.48
CA GLY A 151 -16.46 12.91 3.37
C GLY A 151 -17.38 12.29 4.45
N TYR A 152 -17.44 12.88 5.64
CA TYR A 152 -18.25 12.37 6.76
C TYR A 152 -19.75 12.33 6.42
N ARG A 153 -20.29 13.45 5.92
CA ARG A 153 -21.70 13.53 5.48
C ARG A 153 -21.98 12.60 4.31
N TYR A 154 -21.03 12.45 3.38
CA TYR A 154 -21.19 11.53 2.25
C TYR A 154 -21.22 10.08 2.69
N LYS A 155 -20.38 9.67 3.67
CA LYS A 155 -20.42 8.32 4.24
C LYS A 155 -21.78 8.02 4.87
N LYS A 156 -22.36 8.96 5.63
CA LYS A 156 -23.71 8.81 6.22
C LYS A 156 -24.83 8.75 5.19
N ALA A 157 -24.68 9.45 4.06
CA ALA A 157 -25.68 9.48 3.00
C ALA A 157 -25.63 8.27 2.04
N ARG A 158 -24.55 7.48 2.07
CA ARG A 158 -24.42 6.29 1.22
C ARG A 158 -25.53 5.28 1.51
N ARG A 159 -25.97 4.59 0.47
CA ARG A 159 -26.98 3.51 0.53
C ARG A 159 -26.37 2.19 0.02
N PRO A 160 -25.55 1.49 0.82
CA PRO A 160 -24.87 0.27 0.39
C PRO A 160 -25.78 -0.82 -0.17
N ASN A 161 -27.01 -0.89 0.32
CA ASN A 161 -28.03 -1.82 -0.16
C ASN A 161 -28.34 -1.66 -1.65
N LEU A 162 -28.12 -0.48 -2.25
CA LEU A 162 -28.40 -0.26 -3.68
C LEU A 162 -27.32 -0.83 -4.61
N TYR A 163 -26.10 -1.06 -4.12
CA TYR A 163 -24.97 -1.49 -4.96
C TYR A 163 -24.26 -2.75 -4.46
N ARG A 164 -24.71 -3.34 -3.34
CA ARG A 164 -24.09 -4.55 -2.77
C ARG A 164 -24.04 -5.71 -3.76
N ASP A 165 -25.14 -5.93 -4.50
CA ASP A 165 -25.28 -7.08 -5.39
C ASP A 165 -24.51 -6.85 -6.68
N THR A 166 -24.25 -5.60 -7.08
CA THR A 166 -23.39 -5.22 -8.21
C THR A 166 -21.92 -5.38 -7.89
N VAL A 167 -21.49 -4.92 -6.70
CA VAL A 167 -20.07 -5.01 -6.29
C VAL A 167 -19.65 -6.46 -6.05
N GLY A 168 -20.59 -7.33 -5.63
CA GLY A 168 -20.34 -8.75 -5.38
C GLY A 168 -20.54 -9.67 -6.60
N GLN A 169 -20.77 -9.13 -7.80
CA GLN A 169 -20.99 -9.97 -8.99
C GLN A 169 -19.72 -10.74 -9.36
N SER A 170 -19.92 -11.96 -9.86
CA SER A 170 -18.87 -12.72 -10.52
C SER A 170 -18.27 -11.91 -11.67
N HIS A 171 -16.96 -11.96 -11.80
CA HIS A 171 -16.22 -11.25 -12.85
C HIS A 171 -15.14 -12.16 -13.43
N ASN A 172 -15.04 -12.18 -14.76
CA ASN A 172 -13.91 -12.80 -15.44
C ASN A 172 -12.76 -11.79 -15.45
N LEU A 173 -11.72 -12.09 -14.66
CA LEU A 173 -10.55 -11.23 -14.56
C LEU A 173 -9.79 -11.25 -15.89
N GLU A 174 -9.73 -10.10 -16.56
CA GLU A 174 -8.85 -9.87 -17.72
C GLU A 174 -7.83 -8.80 -17.37
N GLN A 175 -6.55 -9.10 -17.59
CA GLN A 175 -5.47 -8.16 -17.38
C GLN A 175 -4.70 -7.94 -18.68
N LYS A 176 -4.64 -6.69 -19.13
CA LYS A 176 -3.85 -6.26 -20.28
C LYS A 176 -2.72 -5.36 -19.80
N VAL A 177 -1.50 -5.88 -19.78
CA VAL A 177 -0.31 -5.08 -19.52
C VAL A 177 0.33 -4.76 -20.86
N PHE A 178 0.22 -3.50 -21.29
CA PHE A 178 0.57 -3.08 -22.64
C PHE A 178 2.04 -3.33 -23.01
N TRP A 179 2.94 -3.44 -22.02
CA TRP A 179 4.37 -3.63 -22.22
C TRP A 179 4.88 -5.06 -21.91
N LEU A 180 4.03 -5.97 -21.43
CA LEU A 180 4.40 -7.38 -21.31
C LEU A 180 4.11 -8.07 -22.64
N SER A 181 5.12 -8.73 -23.21
CA SER A 181 4.91 -9.48 -24.42
C SER A 181 4.02 -10.71 -24.14
N PRO A 182 3.23 -11.20 -25.10
CA PRO A 182 2.38 -12.38 -24.90
C PRO A 182 3.15 -13.65 -24.51
N GLU A 183 4.46 -13.67 -24.73
CA GLU A 183 5.36 -14.80 -24.44
C GLU A 183 5.87 -14.80 -22.99
N GLU A 184 5.65 -13.73 -22.23
CA GLU A 184 6.11 -13.53 -20.85
C GLU A 184 5.00 -13.67 -19.78
N ASN A 185 3.79 -14.09 -20.18
CA ASN A 185 2.65 -14.35 -19.28
C ASN A 185 2.51 -15.83 -18.92
#